data_AF-A0A939DUD0-F1
#
_entry.id   AF-A0A939DUD0-F1
#
_cell.length_a   1.000
_cell.length_b   1.000
_cell.length_c   1.000
_cell.angle_alpha   90.00
_cell.angle_beta   90.00
_cell.angle_gamma   90.00
#
_symmetry.space_group_name_H-M   'P 1'
#
loop_
_entity.id
_entity.type
_entity.pdbx_description
1 polymer ?
#
loop_
_entity_poly.entity_id
_entity_poly.type
_entity_poly.pdbx_seq_one_letter_code
_entity_poly.pdbx_strand_id
1 'polypeptide(L)'
;MASLSVHALVKFHSRHKLLVMAYSPVLYRALGRLVAQAKGQEHTIAQEYLALMMQALSKPTNRRKHTNVLMHMQGYFKRDLMPAD
;
A
#
# COMPACT_ATOMS: atom_id res chain seq x y z
N MET A 1 -17.85 -1.32 17.02
CA MET A 1 -16.53 -1.87 16.63
C MET A 1 -16.50 -1.98 15.12
N ALA A 2 -15.42 -1.55 14.45
CA ALA A 2 -15.34 -1.72 13.00
C ALA A 2 -15.20 -3.21 12.68
N SER A 3 -16.16 -3.78 11.94
CA SER A 3 -16.06 -5.14 11.44
C SER A 3 -15.04 -5.20 10.29
N LEU A 4 -14.35 -6.33 10.19
CA LEU A 4 -13.47 -6.59 9.07
C LEU A 4 -14.31 -6.67 7.79
N SER A 5 -13.92 -5.88 6.78
CA SER A 5 -14.60 -5.84 5.48
C SER A 5 -13.59 -5.51 4.38
N VAL A 6 -13.93 -5.87 3.12
CA VAL A 6 -13.14 -5.48 1.94
C VAL A 6 -12.90 -3.97 1.90
N HIS A 7 -13.95 -3.18 2.17
CA HIS A 7 -13.84 -1.72 2.16
C HIS A 7 -12.83 -1.22 3.20
N ALA A 8 -12.90 -1.73 4.44
CA ALA A 8 -11.96 -1.37 5.49
C ALA A 8 -10.52 -1.76 5.11
N LEU A 9 -10.32 -2.94 4.51
CA LEU A 9 -9.00 -3.40 4.08
C LEU A 9 -8.44 -2.54 2.93
N VAL A 10 -9.25 -2.23 1.91
CA VAL A 10 -8.87 -1.34 0.81
C VAL A 10 -8.51 0.05 1.32
N LYS A 11 -9.30 0.59 2.26
CA LYS A 11 -9.02 1.90 2.88
C LYS A 11 -7.72 1.89 3.66
N PHE A 12 -7.50 0.85 4.47
CA PHE A 12 -6.26 0.69 5.22
C PHE A 12 -5.05 0.55 4.28
N HIS A 13 -5.14 -0.29 3.26
CA HIS A 13 -4.08 -0.45 2.26
C HIS A 13 -3.78 0.87 1.55
N SER A 14 -4.80 1.56 1.06
CA SER A 14 -4.65 2.82 0.33
C SER A 14 -3.89 3.87 1.14
N ARG A 15 -4.12 3.93 2.46
CA ARG A 15 -3.43 4.87 3.36
C ARG A 15 -1.96 4.55 3.59
N HIS A 16 -1.57 3.27 3.58
CA HIS A 16 -0.21 2.85 3.97
C HIS A 16 0.61 2.24 2.82
N LYS A 17 0.04 2.06 1.62
CA LYS A 17 0.71 1.38 0.50
C LYS A 17 2.06 1.99 0.12
N LEU A 18 2.20 3.31 0.26
CA LEU A 18 3.46 4.01 -0.04
C LEU A 18 4.52 3.80 1.04
N LEU A 19 4.11 3.61 2.30
CA LEU A 19 5.01 3.17 3.36
C LEU A 19 5.54 1.78 3.02
N VAL A 20 4.67 0.84 2.63
CA VAL A 20 5.11 -0.49 2.20
C VAL A 20 6.04 -0.39 0.99
N MET A 21 5.73 0.46 0.00
CA MET A 21 6.59 0.67 -1.17
C MET A 21 7.98 1.18 -0.78
N ALA A 22 8.07 2.08 0.21
CA ALA A 22 9.35 2.58 0.71
C ALA A 22 10.18 1.45 1.32
N TYR A 23 9.56 0.46 1.97
CA TYR A 23 10.29 -0.63 2.61
C TYR A 23 10.58 -1.80 1.65
N SER A 24 9.57 -2.20 0.87
CA SER A 24 9.64 -3.31 -0.07
C SER A 24 8.70 -3.09 -1.26
N PRO A 25 9.23 -2.65 -2.43
CA PRO A 25 8.45 -2.57 -3.67
C PRO A 25 7.89 -3.92 -4.15
N VAL A 26 8.50 -5.03 -3.74
CA VAL A 26 8.01 -6.38 -4.04
C VAL A 26 6.74 -6.66 -3.25
N LEU A 27 6.79 -6.45 -1.93
CA LEU A 27 5.63 -6.69 -1.06
C LEU A 27 4.52 -5.66 -1.26
N TYR A 28 4.84 -4.43 -1.66
CA TYR A 28 3.84 -3.45 -2.12
C TYR A 28 2.95 -4.03 -3.23
N ARG A 29 3.55 -4.65 -4.26
CA ARG A 29 2.80 -5.27 -5.36
C ARG A 29 2.03 -6.51 -4.92
N ALA A 30 2.63 -7.32 -4.04
CA ALA A 30 1.98 -8.51 -3.50
C ALA A 30 0.73 -8.15 -2.68
N LEU A 31 0.85 -7.21 -1.75
CA LEU A 31 -0.27 -6.72 -0.93
C LEU A 31 -1.37 -6.10 -1.78
N GLY A 32 -1.02 -5.33 -2.82
CA GLY A 32 -2.02 -4.76 -3.74
C GLY A 32 -2.85 -5.84 -4.45
N ARG A 33 -2.21 -6.93 -4.92
CA ARG A 33 -2.92 -8.08 -5.51
C ARG A 33 -3.78 -8.81 -4.49
N LEU A 34 -3.29 -8.98 -3.27
CA LEU A 34 -4.00 -9.66 -2.21
C LEU A 34 -5.30 -8.91 -1.83
N VAL A 35 -5.22 -7.59 -1.68
CA VAL A 35 -6.38 -6.74 -1.40
C VAL A 35 -7.42 -6.82 -2.52
N ALA A 36 -6.99 -6.89 -3.78
CA ALA A 36 -7.90 -7.02 -4.92
C ALA A 36 -8.70 -8.34 -4.93
N GLN A 37 -8.23 -9.36 -4.22
CA GLN A 37 -8.86 -10.69 -4.12
C GLN A 37 -9.70 -10.86 -2.84
N ALA A 38 -9.81 -9.84 -1.99
CA ALA A 38 -10.39 -9.94 -0.64
C ALA A 38 -11.89 -10.31 -0.58
N LYS A 39 -12.63 -10.15 -1.68
CA LYS A 39 -14.09 -10.33 -1.69
C LYS A 39 -14.48 -11.77 -1.40
N GLY A 40 -15.21 -12.00 -0.30
CA GLY A 40 -15.66 -13.32 0.14
C GLY A 40 -14.60 -14.12 0.90
N GLN A 41 -13.43 -13.54 1.18
CA GLN A 41 -12.33 -14.17 1.92
C GLN A 41 -11.67 -13.18 2.91
N GLU A 42 -12.45 -12.20 3.40
CA GLU A 42 -11.95 -11.02 4.11
C GLU A 42 -11.08 -11.39 5.31
N HIS A 43 -11.51 -12.39 6.09
CA HIS A 43 -10.81 -12.84 7.30
C HIS A 43 -9.45 -13.47 6.99
N THR A 44 -9.42 -14.42 6.07
CA THR A 44 -8.18 -15.12 5.67
C THR A 44 -7.19 -14.13 5.04
N ILE A 45 -7.68 -13.30 4.13
CA ILE A 45 -6.83 -12.31 3.44
C ILE A 45 -6.33 -11.24 4.40
N ALA A 46 -7.10 -10.81 5.40
CA ALA A 46 -6.62 -9.84 6.36
C ALA A 46 -5.45 -10.38 7.21
N GLN A 47 -5.48 -11.66 7.58
CA GLN A 47 -4.39 -12.29 8.32
C GLN A 47 -3.11 -12.36 7.47
N GLU A 48 -3.22 -12.84 6.22
CA GLU A 48 -2.09 -12.89 5.29
C GLU A 48 -1.56 -11.48 4.98
N TYR A 49 -2.46 -10.52 4.76
CA TYR A 49 -2.12 -9.12 4.53
C TYR A 49 -1.28 -8.56 5.67
N LEU A 50 -1.68 -8.80 6.92
CA LEU A 50 -0.97 -8.32 8.10
C LEU A 50 0.43 -8.95 8.18
N ALA A 51 0.55 -10.25 7.96
CA ALA A 51 1.84 -10.95 7.98
C ALA A 51 2.81 -10.38 6.93
N LEU A 52 2.36 -10.21 5.68
CA LEU A 52 3.17 -9.64 4.61
C LEU A 52 3.52 -8.16 4.84
N MET A 53 2.61 -7.39 5.43
CA MET A 53 2.90 -6.00 5.80
C MET A 53 3.96 -5.92 6.90
N MET A 54 3.86 -6.73 7.94
CA MET A 54 4.87 -6.80 9.00
C MET A 54 6.22 -7.27 8.46
N GLN A 55 6.21 -8.26 7.55
CA GLN A 55 7.42 -8.68 6.85
C GLN A 55 8.06 -7.52 6.07
N ALA A 56 7.26 -6.71 5.36
CA ALA A 56 7.78 -5.54 4.65
C ALA A 56 8.44 -4.54 5.59
N LEU A 57 7.81 -4.25 6.74
CA LEU A 57 8.28 -3.25 7.69
C LEU A 57 9.42 -3.73 8.60
N SER A 58 9.69 -5.05 8.65
CA SER A 58 10.70 -5.66 9.52
C SER A 58 12.15 -5.25 9.23
N LYS A 59 12.45 -4.79 8.00
CA LYS A 59 13.80 -4.40 7.59
C LYS A 59 13.87 -2.91 7.34
N PRO A 60 14.92 -2.21 7.80
CA PRO A 60 15.12 -0.81 7.49
C PRO A 60 15.12 -0.56 5.98
N THR A 61 14.52 0.56 5.58
CA THR A 61 14.64 1.06 4.22
C THR A 61 15.91 1.90 4.03
N ASN A 62 16.14 2.37 2.82
CA ASN A 62 17.28 3.22 2.48
C ASN A 62 16.82 4.47 1.71
N ARG A 63 17.71 5.47 1.63
CA ARG A 63 17.44 6.76 0.98
C ARG A 63 16.93 6.60 -0.46
N ARG A 64 17.53 5.69 -1.25
CA ARG A 64 17.12 5.43 -2.64
C ARG A 64 15.64 5.01 -2.72
N LYS A 65 15.20 4.09 -1.86
CA LYS A 65 13.79 3.66 -1.85
C LYS A 65 12.84 4.79 -1.43
N HIS A 66 13.23 5.61 -0.44
CA HIS A 66 12.46 6.80 -0.08
C HIS A 66 12.32 7.78 -1.24
N THR A 67 13.42 8.10 -1.93
CA THR A 67 13.39 8.94 -3.13
C THR A 67 12.45 8.38 -4.19
N ASN A 68 12.50 7.07 -4.45
CA ASN A 68 11.60 6.43 -5.41
C ASN A 68 10.12 6.62 -5.04
N VAL A 69 9.78 6.57 -3.74
CA VAL A 69 8.41 6.81 -3.28
C VAL A 69 8.00 8.27 -3.42
N LEU A 70 8.88 9.22 -3.11
CA LEU A 70 8.61 10.65 -3.30
C LEU A 70 8.38 10.98 -4.79
N MET A 71 9.19 10.42 -5.68
CA MET A 71 8.98 10.52 -7.14
C MET A 71 7.65 9.91 -7.57
N HIS A 72 7.23 8.80 -6.95
CA HIS A 72 5.92 8.22 -7.22
C HIS A 72 4.77 9.14 -6.73
N MET A 73 4.91 9.73 -5.54
CA MET A 73 3.94 10.68 -4.98
C MET A 73 3.80 11.93 -5.85
N GLN A 74 4.88 12.41 -6.46
CA GLN A 74 4.85 13.53 -7.39
C GLN A 74 3.80 13.32 -8.50
N GLY A 75 3.65 12.08 -8.97
CA GLY A 75 2.66 11.73 -9.99
C GLY A 75 1.20 11.99 -9.58
N TYR A 76 0.88 12.00 -8.28
CA TYR A 76 -0.47 12.31 -7.80
C TYR A 76 -0.83 13.78 -7.97
N PHE A 77 0.16 14.66 -7.84
CA PHE A 77 -0.02 16.10 -8.01
C PHE A 77 0.02 16.53 -9.49
N LYS A 78 0.23 15.60 -10.43
CA LYS A 78 0.40 15.94 -11.84
C LYS A 78 -0.80 16.72 -12.41
N ARG A 79 -2.02 16.40 -11.98
CA ARG A 79 -3.23 17.10 -12.43
C ARG A 79 -3.44 18.44 -11.74
N ASP A 80 -3.04 18.53 -10.46
CA ASP A 80 -3.20 19.74 -9.65
C ASP A 80 -2.13 20.80 -9.95
N LEU A 81 -1.02 20.39 -10.56
CA LEU A 81 0.13 21.23 -10.88
C LEU A 81 0.28 21.53 -12.39
N MET A 82 -0.62 21.01 -13.24
CA MET A 82 -0.66 21.40 -14.64
C MET A 82 -1.24 22.81 -14.77
N PRO A 83 -0.68 23.69 -15.63
CA PRO A 83 -1.35 24.92 -16.01
C PRO A 83 -2.75 24.61 -16.54
N ALA A 84 -3.73 25.43 -16.17
CA ALA A 84 -5.00 25.42 -16.89
C ALA A 84 -4.73 25.91 -18.32
N ASP A 85 -5.17 25.14 -19.31
CA ASP A 85 -5.18 25.56 -20.72
C ASP A 85 -6.06 26.81 -20.91
#